data_AF-A0AB38U5G1-F1
#
_entry.id   AF-A0AB38U5G1-F1
#
_cell.length_a   1.000
_cell.length_b   1.000
_cell.length_c   1.000
_cell.angle_alpha   90.00
_cell.angle_beta   90.00
_cell.angle_gamma   90.00
#
_symmetry.space_group_name_H-M   'P 1'
#
loop_
_entity.id
_entity.type
_entity.pdbx_description
1 polymer ?
#
loop_
_entity_poly.entity_id
_entity_poly.type
_entity_poly.pdbx_seq_one_letter_code
_entity_poly.pdbx_strand_id
1 'polypeptide(L)'
;MQTNSNVASLSTSTSSSVSSLSTSVSSIANSSGKIGNSVASALGGGSTYDSATGTLTAPTYTTYKANGTTANVNNVGDALDSVNSNGIKYFHTNSTGADSIATGVDSVAIGPNAVANIDNSVAIGSGSITTTAVPVSSATVGGITFGNFAGSNPAGTVNIGAPGFERQLTGLAAGRISATSTDAVNGSQLFQTNAAVASLSSSLSSAAGAFSSSVASLSTSTSTSLNALSSSTSTSLSSLSTGVSTTNSSVSSLSTSTSTTTGSLSTGLSNTSSSVTSLSTATSTSIGSLSTSLSSTNNSVTSLSSSLGTVSAQVASLSTTAANNTTRSLSAGGYAADMSAPGAQAPSVSAGSNSVALGQGSTDGGRSNVVSVGSSTQQRQITNVAAGTEGTDAVNLNQLNALSTSMSQSFSGQQSQLNLLGSQLAQTQQAVQQTNQMARQGIAAATALTMLPQVEPGKTVNMAIGVARFAGESGMAFGASAHVTTNGILKLGIGVSGQNKTYGVGYGYSW
;
A
#
# COMPACT_ATOMS: atom_id res chain seq x y z
N MET A 1 104.87 91.01 -119.04
CA MET A 1 104.06 91.40 -117.85
C MET A 1 102.83 90.51 -117.64
N GLN A 2 102.05 90.17 -118.68
CA GLN A 2 100.80 89.38 -118.56
C GLN A 2 100.95 87.94 -118.00
N THR A 3 102.03 87.22 -118.35
CA THR A 3 102.29 85.85 -117.88
C THR A 3 102.61 85.78 -116.37
N ASN A 4 103.31 86.80 -115.84
CA ASN A 4 103.67 86.88 -114.43
C ASN A 4 102.44 87.19 -113.55
N SER A 5 101.50 87.99 -114.08
CA SER A 5 100.21 88.29 -113.45
C SER A 5 99.29 87.05 -113.38
N ASN A 6 99.27 86.22 -114.43
CA ASN A 6 98.47 84.99 -114.45
C ASN A 6 98.98 83.94 -113.45
N VAL A 7 100.31 83.74 -113.35
CA VAL A 7 100.93 82.82 -112.36
C VAL A 7 100.69 83.30 -110.93
N ALA A 8 100.84 84.61 -110.68
CA ALA A 8 100.51 85.21 -109.38
C ALA A 8 99.02 85.04 -109.02
N SER A 9 98.11 85.26 -109.98
CA SER A 9 96.66 85.09 -109.76
C SER A 9 96.26 83.64 -109.49
N LEU A 10 96.89 82.67 -110.18
CA LEU A 10 96.66 81.24 -109.97
C LEU A 10 97.22 80.80 -108.61
N SER A 11 98.42 81.25 -108.23
CA SER A 11 99.02 80.98 -106.92
C SER A 11 98.21 81.58 -105.76
N THR A 12 97.64 82.76 -105.95
CA THR A 12 96.78 83.41 -104.95
C THR A 12 95.43 82.68 -104.83
N SER A 13 94.87 82.22 -105.95
CA SER A 13 93.61 81.46 -106.00
C SER A 13 93.76 80.05 -105.41
N THR A 14 94.87 79.36 -105.68
CA THR A 14 95.17 78.05 -105.08
C THR A 14 95.46 78.19 -103.59
N SER A 15 96.24 79.20 -103.17
CA SER A 15 96.49 79.46 -101.75
C SER A 15 95.21 79.79 -100.98
N SER A 16 94.34 80.65 -101.49
CA SER A 16 93.04 80.97 -100.87
C SER A 16 92.08 79.78 -100.85
N SER A 17 92.07 78.94 -101.89
CA SER A 17 91.30 77.69 -101.91
C SER A 17 91.81 76.69 -100.89
N VAL A 18 93.13 76.54 -100.76
CA VAL A 18 93.77 75.68 -99.74
C VAL A 18 93.49 76.19 -98.32
N SER A 19 93.55 77.51 -98.10
CA SER A 19 93.20 78.13 -96.81
C SER A 19 91.71 78.00 -96.47
N SER A 20 90.83 78.08 -97.46
CA SER A 20 89.38 77.87 -97.27
C SER A 20 89.07 76.41 -96.97
N LEU A 21 89.76 75.49 -97.65
CA LEU A 21 89.67 74.06 -97.40
C LEU A 21 90.21 73.71 -96.01
N SER A 22 91.36 74.25 -95.61
CA SER A 22 91.90 74.01 -94.26
C SER A 22 90.97 74.52 -93.16
N THR A 23 90.39 75.71 -93.34
CA THR A 23 89.39 76.27 -92.42
C THR A 23 88.14 75.39 -92.34
N SER A 24 87.64 74.91 -93.48
CA SER A 24 86.48 74.02 -93.55
C SER A 24 86.75 72.70 -92.85
N VAL A 25 87.91 72.07 -93.11
CA VAL A 25 88.34 70.83 -92.45
C VAL A 25 88.49 71.02 -90.93
N SER A 26 89.08 72.13 -90.48
CA SER A 26 89.15 72.46 -89.04
C SER A 26 87.77 72.66 -88.41
N SER A 27 86.83 73.31 -89.12
CA SER A 27 85.47 73.52 -88.63
C SER A 27 84.68 72.21 -88.50
N ILE A 28 84.85 71.29 -89.46
CA ILE A 28 84.27 69.95 -89.44
C ILE A 28 84.86 69.14 -88.29
N ALA A 29 86.19 69.17 -88.10
CA ALA A 29 86.85 68.48 -86.98
C ALA A 29 86.36 68.99 -85.61
N ASN A 30 86.23 70.32 -85.44
CA ASN A 30 85.70 70.92 -84.22
C ASN A 30 84.23 70.55 -84.00
N SER A 31 83.41 70.56 -85.06
CA SER A 31 82.00 70.17 -84.98
C SER A 31 81.86 68.69 -84.65
N SER A 32 82.67 67.82 -85.25
CA SER A 32 82.75 66.39 -84.93
C SER A 32 83.15 66.17 -83.48
N GLY A 33 84.13 66.92 -82.97
CA GLY A 33 84.54 66.88 -81.56
C GLY A 33 83.44 67.32 -80.60
N LYS A 34 82.70 68.37 -80.93
CA LYS A 34 81.54 68.82 -80.14
C LYS A 34 80.42 67.79 -80.16
N ILE A 35 80.12 67.21 -81.32
CA ILE A 35 79.10 66.16 -81.47
C ILE A 35 79.51 64.94 -80.65
N GLY A 36 80.74 64.45 -80.80
CA GLY A 36 81.25 63.30 -80.05
C GLY A 36 81.17 63.50 -78.53
N ASN A 37 81.64 64.65 -78.03
CA ASN A 37 81.54 64.99 -76.60
C ASN A 37 80.09 65.14 -76.12
N SER A 38 79.21 65.70 -76.95
CA SER A 38 77.78 65.81 -76.64
C SER A 38 77.12 64.43 -76.56
N VAL A 39 77.48 63.50 -77.44
CA VAL A 39 76.95 62.12 -77.44
C VAL A 39 77.45 61.36 -76.20
N ALA A 40 78.74 61.43 -75.88
CA ALA A 40 79.31 60.84 -74.66
C ALA A 40 78.62 61.37 -73.39
N SER A 41 78.42 62.69 -73.31
CA SER A 41 77.74 63.33 -72.17
C SER A 41 76.26 62.91 -72.07
N ALA A 42 75.58 62.75 -73.19
CA ALA A 42 74.18 62.32 -73.24
C ALA A 42 73.99 60.86 -72.84
N LEU A 43 74.93 59.97 -73.19
CA LEU A 43 74.96 58.60 -72.69
C LEU A 43 75.28 58.58 -71.19
N GLY A 44 76.20 59.43 -70.74
CA GLY A 44 76.66 59.41 -69.36
C GLY A 44 77.38 58.10 -69.05
N GLY A 45 77.22 57.57 -67.82
CA GLY A 45 77.81 56.28 -67.43
C GLY A 45 79.34 56.22 -67.54
N GLY A 46 80.02 57.37 -67.55
CA GLY A 46 81.48 57.46 -67.76
C GLY A 46 81.94 57.36 -69.22
N SER A 47 81.03 57.41 -70.20
CA SER A 47 81.38 57.47 -71.62
C SER A 47 82.15 58.75 -71.96
N THR A 48 83.13 58.65 -72.85
CA THR A 48 84.03 59.72 -73.30
C THR A 48 84.26 59.62 -74.81
N TYR A 49 84.46 60.76 -75.47
CA TYR A 49 84.82 60.82 -76.88
C TYR A 49 86.31 61.09 -77.05
N ASP A 50 87.00 60.24 -77.80
CA ASP A 50 88.38 60.47 -78.19
C ASP A 50 88.44 61.14 -79.57
N SER A 51 88.83 62.42 -79.57
CA SER A 51 88.94 63.22 -80.81
C SER A 51 90.05 62.76 -81.75
N ALA A 52 91.03 61.98 -81.28
CA ALA A 52 92.10 61.47 -82.13
C ALA A 52 91.66 60.23 -82.92
N THR A 53 90.81 59.39 -82.34
CA THR A 53 90.34 58.13 -82.97
C THR A 53 88.90 58.20 -83.49
N GLY A 54 88.13 59.20 -83.08
CA GLY A 54 86.70 59.33 -83.41
C GLY A 54 85.81 58.32 -82.69
N THR A 55 86.34 57.62 -81.68
CA THR A 55 85.63 56.56 -80.95
C THR A 55 84.99 57.06 -79.67
N LEU A 56 83.95 56.34 -79.22
CA LEU A 56 83.30 56.54 -77.94
C LEU A 56 83.63 55.38 -77.02
N THR A 57 84.01 55.65 -75.77
CA THR A 57 84.09 54.60 -74.76
C THR A 57 82.69 54.17 -74.36
N ALA A 58 82.49 52.86 -74.17
CA ALA A 58 81.17 52.35 -73.81
C ALA A 58 80.76 52.89 -72.42
N PRO A 59 79.52 53.36 -72.23
CA PRO A 59 79.03 53.74 -70.92
C PRO A 59 79.01 52.52 -69.99
N THR A 60 78.93 52.76 -68.68
CA THR A 60 78.70 51.71 -67.67
C THR A 60 77.46 52.05 -66.87
N TYR A 61 76.41 51.27 -67.08
CA TYR A 61 75.16 51.39 -66.33
C TYR A 61 75.06 50.26 -65.30
N THR A 62 74.84 50.61 -64.04
CA THR A 62 74.62 49.63 -62.97
C THR A 62 73.14 49.28 -62.88
N THR A 63 72.84 47.99 -63.02
CA THR A 63 71.49 47.42 -62.89
C THR A 63 71.43 46.49 -61.69
N TYR A 64 70.23 46.22 -61.17
CA TYR A 64 70.04 45.43 -59.94
C TYR A 64 69.39 44.09 -60.27
N LYS A 65 69.98 43.00 -59.79
CA LYS A 65 69.44 41.65 -59.94
C LYS A 65 68.55 41.27 -58.76
N ALA A 66 67.57 40.39 -59.02
CA ALA A 66 66.65 39.90 -57.99
C ALA A 66 67.32 39.11 -56.84
N ASN A 67 68.56 38.64 -57.04
CA ASN A 67 69.33 37.90 -56.03
C ASN A 67 70.15 38.80 -55.08
N GLY A 68 69.92 40.12 -55.09
CA GLY A 68 70.61 41.08 -54.24
C GLY A 68 71.97 41.55 -54.76
N THR A 69 72.35 41.17 -55.99
CA THR A 69 73.60 41.63 -56.65
C THR A 69 73.32 42.72 -57.69
N THR A 70 74.38 43.33 -58.22
CA THR A 70 74.29 44.28 -59.34
C THR A 70 74.97 43.72 -60.60
N ALA A 71 74.65 44.28 -61.77
CA ALA A 71 75.35 44.02 -63.02
C ALA A 71 75.70 45.33 -63.72
N ASN A 72 76.87 45.35 -64.35
CA ASN A 72 77.32 46.44 -65.20
C ASN A 72 77.03 46.07 -66.66
N VAL A 73 76.23 46.89 -67.33
CA VAL A 73 75.93 46.75 -68.76
C VAL A 73 76.41 47.99 -69.50
N ASN A 74 76.78 47.81 -70.76
CA ASN A 74 77.56 48.81 -71.51
C ASN A 74 76.79 49.52 -72.64
N ASN A 75 75.49 49.31 -72.71
CA ASN A 75 74.59 50.00 -73.64
C ASN A 75 73.20 50.16 -73.01
N VAL A 76 72.41 51.08 -73.58
CA VAL A 76 71.07 51.44 -73.05
C VAL A 76 70.06 50.30 -73.23
N GLY A 77 70.16 49.53 -74.32
CA GLY A 77 69.27 48.40 -74.60
C GLY A 77 69.37 47.33 -73.50
N ASP A 78 70.57 46.85 -73.23
CA ASP A 78 70.82 45.86 -72.16
C ASP A 78 70.41 46.38 -70.78
N ALA A 79 70.53 47.70 -70.54
CA ALA A 79 70.07 48.31 -69.29
C ALA A 79 68.54 48.25 -69.16
N LEU A 80 67.81 48.58 -70.23
CA LEU A 80 66.35 48.49 -70.27
C LEU A 80 65.86 47.03 -70.20
N ASP A 81 66.52 46.11 -70.90
CA ASP A 81 66.21 44.68 -70.85
C ASP A 81 66.46 44.13 -69.44
N SER A 82 67.54 44.56 -68.78
CA SER A 82 67.81 44.20 -67.39
C SER A 82 66.74 44.75 -66.45
N VAL A 83 66.28 46.00 -66.65
CA VAL A 83 65.18 46.61 -65.88
C VAL A 83 63.88 45.81 -66.04
N ASN A 84 63.51 45.41 -67.26
CA ASN A 84 62.30 44.63 -67.50
C ASN A 84 62.41 43.19 -66.99
N SER A 85 63.58 42.56 -67.16
CA SER A 85 63.76 41.14 -66.82
C SER A 85 64.09 40.88 -65.34
N ASN A 86 64.74 41.81 -64.66
CA ASN A 86 65.22 41.63 -63.28
C ASN A 86 64.62 42.64 -62.29
N GLY A 87 63.94 43.67 -62.80
CA GLY A 87 63.39 44.75 -62.01
C GLY A 87 64.41 45.85 -61.70
N ILE A 88 64.09 46.65 -60.69
CA ILE A 88 64.88 47.78 -60.21
C ILE A 88 65.19 47.61 -58.73
N LYS A 89 66.08 48.45 -58.18
CA LYS A 89 66.37 48.42 -56.74
C LYS A 89 65.05 48.47 -55.94
N TYR A 90 64.87 47.51 -55.03
CA TYR A 90 63.69 47.31 -54.18
C TYR A 90 62.47 46.64 -54.82
N PHE A 91 62.38 46.55 -56.16
CA PHE A 91 61.26 45.92 -56.86
C PHE A 91 61.78 44.84 -57.80
N HIS A 92 61.62 43.59 -57.38
CA HIS A 92 62.11 42.44 -58.11
C HIS A 92 61.02 41.38 -58.23
N THR A 93 60.83 40.87 -59.44
CA THR A 93 60.02 39.68 -59.73
C THR A 93 60.94 38.65 -60.38
N ASN A 94 61.33 37.63 -59.60
CA ASN A 94 62.20 36.57 -60.12
C ASN A 94 61.39 35.58 -60.95
N SER A 95 61.20 35.85 -62.24
CA SER A 95 60.41 35.00 -63.13
C SER A 95 60.76 35.19 -64.61
N THR A 96 60.41 34.18 -65.41
CA THR A 96 60.34 34.22 -66.88
C THR A 96 58.93 33.99 -67.40
N GLY A 97 57.92 33.96 -66.51
CA GLY A 97 56.51 33.83 -66.89
C GLY A 97 55.97 35.09 -67.57
N ALA A 98 54.73 35.03 -68.04
CA ALA A 98 54.08 36.19 -68.66
C ALA A 98 53.98 37.37 -67.69
N ASP A 99 53.91 38.58 -68.24
CA ASP A 99 53.79 39.82 -67.47
C ASP A 99 52.49 39.87 -66.67
N SER A 100 52.45 40.76 -65.68
CA SER A 100 51.26 41.15 -64.96
C SER A 100 50.32 41.99 -65.84
N ILE A 101 49.02 41.96 -65.54
CA ILE A 101 47.97 42.66 -66.29
C ILE A 101 47.13 43.47 -65.31
N ALA A 102 47.27 44.80 -65.33
CA ALA A 102 46.44 45.73 -64.57
C ALA A 102 45.50 46.47 -65.54
N THR A 103 44.22 46.07 -65.56
CA THR A 103 43.19 46.62 -66.48
C THR A 103 42.05 47.31 -65.75
N GLY A 104 41.89 47.07 -64.45
CA GLY A 104 40.98 47.87 -63.63
C GLY A 104 41.49 49.29 -63.48
N VAL A 105 40.57 50.25 -63.36
CA VAL A 105 40.91 51.65 -63.08
C VAL A 105 41.61 51.72 -61.72
N ASP A 106 42.73 52.44 -61.65
CA ASP A 106 43.58 52.59 -60.46
C ASP A 106 43.99 51.24 -59.82
N SER A 107 44.10 50.19 -60.64
CA SER A 107 44.51 48.86 -60.18
C SER A 107 46.03 48.65 -60.21
N VAL A 108 46.51 47.67 -59.44
CA VAL A 108 47.93 47.32 -59.37
C VAL A 108 48.10 45.81 -59.53
N ALA A 109 48.91 45.37 -60.48
CA ALA A 109 49.29 43.98 -60.65
C ALA A 109 50.81 43.82 -60.47
N ILE A 110 51.24 42.90 -59.61
CA ILE A 110 52.66 42.69 -59.28
C ILE A 110 52.98 41.20 -59.34
N GLY A 111 53.92 40.81 -60.19
CA GLY A 111 54.40 39.43 -60.33
C GLY A 111 53.87 38.73 -61.59
N PRO A 112 54.51 37.63 -62.00
CA PRO A 112 54.21 36.96 -63.27
C PRO A 112 52.78 36.43 -63.28
N ASN A 113 52.06 36.64 -64.39
CA ASN A 113 50.66 36.23 -64.56
C ASN A 113 49.67 36.82 -63.52
N ALA A 114 50.04 37.84 -62.75
CA ALA A 114 49.10 38.50 -61.85
C ALA A 114 48.10 39.33 -62.66
N VAL A 115 46.80 39.26 -62.36
CA VAL A 115 45.74 39.97 -63.09
C VAL A 115 44.90 40.79 -62.12
N ALA A 116 45.01 42.12 -62.23
CA ALA A 116 44.17 43.09 -61.53
C ALA A 116 43.18 43.71 -62.53
N ASN A 117 42.03 43.07 -62.71
CA ASN A 117 40.97 43.48 -63.64
C ASN A 117 39.75 44.12 -62.94
N ILE A 118 39.83 44.30 -61.62
CA ILE A 118 38.82 44.98 -60.82
C ILE A 118 39.36 46.37 -60.44
N ASP A 119 38.52 47.40 -60.54
CA ASP A 119 38.87 48.77 -60.17
C ASP A 119 39.32 48.85 -58.70
N ASN A 120 40.21 49.81 -58.41
CA ASN A 120 40.76 50.09 -57.08
C ASN A 120 41.29 48.85 -56.34
N SER A 121 41.77 47.85 -57.08
CA SER A 121 42.19 46.55 -56.53
C SER A 121 43.65 46.21 -56.84
N VAL A 122 44.21 45.30 -56.06
CA VAL A 122 45.61 44.87 -56.14
C VAL A 122 45.69 43.35 -56.29
N ALA A 123 46.40 42.86 -57.31
CA ALA A 123 46.84 41.48 -57.42
C ALA A 123 48.35 41.40 -57.17
N ILE A 124 48.78 40.66 -56.15
CA ILE A 124 50.20 40.56 -55.79
C ILE A 124 50.67 39.12 -55.63
N GLY A 125 51.72 38.77 -56.36
CA GLY A 125 52.33 37.44 -56.40
C GLY A 125 51.92 36.66 -57.65
N SER A 126 52.74 35.67 -58.00
CA SER A 126 52.58 34.86 -59.22
C SER A 126 51.16 34.30 -59.37
N GLY A 127 50.50 34.58 -60.49
CA GLY A 127 49.16 34.06 -60.80
C GLY A 127 48.01 34.57 -59.92
N SER A 128 48.21 35.66 -59.16
CA SER A 128 47.13 36.21 -58.32
C SER A 128 46.09 36.95 -59.17
N ILE A 129 44.80 36.81 -58.85
CA ILE A 129 43.71 37.36 -59.68
C ILE A 129 42.72 38.11 -58.79
N THR A 130 42.47 39.39 -59.05
CA THR A 130 41.46 40.15 -58.29
C THR A 130 40.05 39.61 -58.54
N THR A 131 39.22 39.61 -57.50
CA THR A 131 37.77 39.33 -57.60
C THR A 131 36.98 40.51 -57.03
N THR A 132 35.71 40.63 -57.43
CA THR A 132 34.82 41.68 -56.94
C THR A 132 34.67 41.58 -55.41
N ALA A 133 34.85 42.70 -54.72
CA ALA A 133 34.69 42.74 -53.27
C ALA A 133 33.23 42.50 -52.87
N VAL A 134 33.01 41.69 -51.84
CA VAL A 134 31.67 41.41 -51.29
C VAL A 134 31.51 42.22 -50.01
N PRO A 135 30.55 43.17 -49.93
CA PRO A 135 30.25 43.90 -48.70
C PRO A 135 29.78 42.96 -47.58
N VAL A 136 30.34 43.09 -46.38
CA VAL A 136 29.96 42.28 -45.21
C VAL A 136 29.77 43.18 -44.00
N SER A 137 28.52 43.38 -43.59
CA SER A 137 28.15 44.14 -42.38
C SER A 137 27.77 43.27 -41.18
N SER A 138 27.47 41.99 -41.44
CA SER A 138 27.07 41.00 -40.44
C SER A 138 27.32 39.56 -40.91
N ALA A 139 27.42 38.63 -39.97
CA ALA A 139 27.46 37.19 -40.22
C ALA A 139 26.66 36.44 -39.15
N THR A 140 25.94 35.39 -39.55
CA THR A 140 25.20 34.53 -38.64
C THR A 140 25.89 33.18 -38.50
N VAL A 141 26.22 32.78 -37.27
CA VAL A 141 26.84 31.49 -36.95
C VAL A 141 26.00 30.79 -35.89
N GLY A 142 25.52 29.58 -36.18
CA GLY A 142 24.74 28.79 -35.22
C GLY A 142 23.46 29.48 -34.72
N GLY A 143 22.85 30.35 -35.53
CA GLY A 143 21.66 31.14 -35.17
C GLY A 143 21.95 32.45 -34.44
N ILE A 144 23.21 32.76 -34.13
CA ILE A 144 23.62 34.03 -33.52
C ILE A 144 24.13 34.96 -34.62
N THR A 145 23.56 36.16 -34.72
CA THR A 145 23.99 37.17 -35.70
C THR A 145 24.97 38.15 -35.06
N PHE A 146 26.20 38.17 -35.59
CA PHE A 146 27.21 39.18 -35.31
C PHE A 146 27.09 40.29 -36.35
N GLY A 147 26.99 41.54 -35.93
CA GLY A 147 26.77 42.67 -36.84
C GLY A 147 27.64 43.88 -36.51
N ASN A 148 27.43 44.96 -37.27
CA ASN A 148 28.17 46.22 -37.15
C ASN A 148 29.68 46.06 -37.38
N PHE A 149 30.08 45.23 -38.35
CA PHE A 149 31.48 45.10 -38.72
C PHE A 149 32.01 46.40 -39.33
N ALA A 150 33.19 46.83 -38.88
CA ALA A 150 33.92 47.93 -39.52
C ALA A 150 34.36 47.54 -40.94
N GLY A 151 34.50 48.53 -41.83
CA GLY A 151 34.95 48.28 -43.21
C GLY A 151 33.95 47.52 -44.08
N SER A 152 32.66 47.54 -43.73
CA SER A 152 31.62 46.73 -44.37
C SER A 152 31.35 47.04 -45.85
N ASN A 153 31.84 48.17 -46.37
CA ASN A 153 31.70 48.59 -47.76
C ASN A 153 33.08 48.77 -48.43
N PRO A 154 33.72 47.70 -48.91
CA PRO A 154 35.04 47.76 -49.52
C PRO A 154 35.03 48.47 -50.88
N ALA A 155 36.08 49.26 -51.16
CA ALA A 155 36.26 49.92 -52.46
C ALA A 155 36.87 48.99 -53.54
N GLY A 156 37.54 47.91 -53.13
CA GLY A 156 38.23 46.96 -53.98
C GLY A 156 38.80 45.81 -53.16
N THR A 157 39.63 44.96 -53.78
CA THR A 157 40.30 43.84 -53.10
C THR A 157 41.82 43.92 -53.18
N VAL A 158 42.50 43.38 -52.17
CA VAL A 158 43.93 43.04 -52.26
C VAL A 158 44.02 41.52 -52.27
N ASN A 159 44.26 40.92 -53.44
CA ASN A 159 44.37 39.48 -53.59
C ASN A 159 45.84 39.05 -53.70
N ILE A 160 46.21 38.08 -52.86
CA ILE A 160 47.55 37.48 -52.79
C ILE A 160 47.60 36.09 -53.44
N GLY A 161 46.56 35.69 -54.18
CA GLY A 161 46.48 34.39 -54.83
C GLY A 161 45.31 34.28 -55.81
N ALA A 162 44.91 33.04 -56.08
CA ALA A 162 43.76 32.68 -56.89
C ALA A 162 43.07 31.46 -56.28
N PRO A 163 41.82 31.14 -56.63
CA PRO A 163 41.14 29.95 -56.12
C PRO A 163 41.97 28.67 -56.34
N GLY A 164 42.24 27.93 -55.26
CA GLY A 164 43.08 26.73 -55.26
C GLY A 164 44.60 26.98 -55.24
N PHE A 165 45.01 28.25 -55.25
CA PHE A 165 46.40 28.70 -55.17
C PHE A 165 46.53 29.86 -54.17
N GLU A 166 45.91 29.70 -53.00
CA GLU A 166 45.96 30.67 -51.91
C GLU A 166 47.35 30.72 -51.27
N ARG A 167 47.70 31.87 -50.72
CA ARG A 167 48.95 32.06 -49.98
C ARG A 167 48.67 32.27 -48.50
N GLN A 168 49.54 31.72 -47.66
CA GLN A 168 49.55 32.06 -46.25
C GLN A 168 50.14 33.47 -46.08
N LEU A 169 49.35 34.38 -45.50
CA LEU A 169 49.85 35.69 -45.10
C LEU A 169 50.57 35.54 -43.75
N THR A 170 51.87 35.84 -43.72
CA THR A 170 52.73 35.68 -42.54
C THR A 170 53.33 37.02 -42.10
N GLY A 171 53.84 37.08 -40.87
CA GLY A 171 54.43 38.31 -40.32
C GLY A 171 53.42 39.35 -39.82
N LEU A 172 52.13 39.00 -39.69
CA LEU A 172 51.13 39.90 -39.11
C LEU A 172 51.36 40.09 -37.61
N ALA A 173 51.51 41.35 -37.20
CA ALA A 173 51.34 41.74 -35.80
C ALA A 173 49.90 41.47 -35.32
N ALA A 174 49.68 41.46 -34.00
CA ALA A 174 48.33 41.31 -33.46
C ALA A 174 47.49 42.54 -33.82
N GLY A 175 46.34 42.32 -34.46
CA GLY A 175 45.40 43.38 -34.82
C GLY A 175 44.66 43.92 -33.60
N ARG A 176 44.17 45.16 -33.63
CA ARG A 176 43.31 45.66 -32.55
C ARG A 176 41.99 44.88 -32.53
N ILE A 177 41.53 44.50 -31.34
CA ILE A 177 40.24 43.84 -31.14
C ILE A 177 39.26 44.90 -30.61
N SER A 178 38.55 45.57 -31.52
CA SER A 178 37.53 46.58 -31.21
C SER A 178 36.50 46.67 -32.34
N ALA A 179 35.33 47.25 -32.06
CA ALA A 179 34.23 47.35 -33.03
C ALA A 179 34.58 48.21 -34.27
N THR A 180 35.57 49.09 -34.17
CA THR A 180 36.00 49.98 -35.27
C THR A 180 37.27 49.48 -35.97
N SER A 181 37.83 48.34 -35.54
CA SER A 181 39.07 47.82 -36.09
C SER A 181 38.85 47.23 -37.49
N THR A 182 39.70 47.61 -38.43
CA THR A 182 39.83 46.98 -39.76
C THR A 182 41.18 46.29 -39.89
N ASP A 183 41.85 46.01 -38.76
CA ASP A 183 43.12 45.32 -38.74
C ASP A 183 42.88 43.81 -38.94
N ALA A 184 43.77 43.14 -39.69
CA ALA A 184 43.73 41.69 -39.77
C ALA A 184 44.11 41.06 -38.41
N VAL A 185 43.37 40.02 -38.01
CA VAL A 185 43.69 39.22 -36.83
C VAL A 185 44.65 38.09 -37.21
N ASN A 186 45.61 37.79 -36.34
CA ASN A 186 46.55 36.69 -36.57
C ASN A 186 46.15 35.42 -35.79
N GLY A 187 46.84 34.32 -36.06
CA GLY A 187 46.54 33.02 -35.46
C GLY A 187 46.66 32.98 -33.93
N SER A 188 47.51 33.81 -33.32
CA SER A 188 47.67 33.80 -31.86
C SER A 188 46.48 34.44 -31.14
N GLN A 189 45.80 35.41 -31.76
CA GLN A 189 44.59 36.02 -31.22
C GLN A 189 43.39 35.07 -31.30
N LEU A 190 43.24 34.39 -32.43
CA LEU A 190 42.20 33.37 -32.60
C LEU A 190 42.43 32.21 -31.61
N PHE A 191 43.67 31.70 -31.52
CA PHE A 191 44.03 30.65 -30.56
C PHE A 191 43.71 31.03 -29.12
N GLN A 192 44.07 32.24 -28.68
CA GLN A 192 43.75 32.71 -27.32
C GLN A 192 42.24 32.76 -27.05
N THR A 193 41.46 33.23 -28.03
CA THR A 193 40.00 33.26 -27.93
C THR A 193 39.43 31.83 -27.81
N ASN A 194 39.89 30.90 -28.65
CA ASN A 194 39.48 29.49 -28.56
C ASN A 194 39.93 28.82 -27.26
N ALA A 195 41.11 29.15 -26.72
CA ALA A 195 41.58 28.65 -25.43
C ALA A 195 40.70 29.16 -24.26
N ALA A 196 40.27 30.42 -24.31
CA ALA A 196 39.31 30.97 -23.35
C ALA A 196 37.95 30.24 -23.43
N VAL A 197 37.47 29.94 -24.63
CA VAL A 197 36.24 29.14 -24.85
C VAL A 197 36.39 27.71 -24.30
N ALA A 198 37.52 27.05 -24.53
CA ALA A 198 37.80 25.71 -23.99
C ALA A 198 37.85 25.72 -22.45
N SER A 199 38.41 26.78 -21.86
CA SER A 199 38.42 26.99 -20.41
C SER A 199 37.02 27.16 -19.85
N LEU A 200 36.19 27.99 -20.50
CA LEU A 200 34.78 28.16 -20.14
C LEU A 200 34.00 26.84 -20.21
N SER A 201 34.19 26.05 -21.28
CA SER A 201 33.59 24.73 -21.42
C SER A 201 33.96 23.81 -20.25
N SER A 202 35.23 23.82 -19.86
CA SER A 202 35.73 23.02 -18.73
C SER A 202 35.12 23.48 -17.41
N SER A 203 35.09 24.78 -17.14
CA SER A 203 34.45 25.34 -15.94
C SER A 203 32.96 24.99 -15.85
N LEU A 204 32.24 25.09 -16.96
CA LEU A 204 30.82 24.72 -17.02
C LEU A 204 30.60 23.23 -16.73
N SER A 205 31.45 22.35 -17.28
CA SER A 205 31.36 20.91 -17.02
C SER A 205 31.61 20.56 -15.54
N SER A 206 32.59 21.20 -14.90
CA SER A 206 32.85 21.04 -13.47
C SER A 206 31.69 21.55 -12.60
N ALA A 207 31.11 22.69 -12.96
CA ALA A 207 29.95 23.25 -12.26
C ALA A 207 28.73 22.31 -12.38
N ALA A 208 28.48 21.76 -13.56
CA ALA A 208 27.42 20.78 -13.78
C ALA A 208 27.65 19.51 -12.95
N GLY A 209 28.90 19.02 -12.87
CA GLY A 209 29.27 17.90 -12.01
C GLY A 209 29.01 18.17 -10.52
N ALA A 210 29.48 19.31 -10.01
CA ALA A 210 29.27 19.71 -8.61
C ALA A 210 27.78 19.89 -8.27
N PHE A 211 27.00 20.45 -9.19
CA PHE A 211 25.54 20.55 -9.05
C PHE A 211 24.90 19.15 -8.96
N SER A 212 25.27 18.23 -9.87
CA SER A 212 24.77 16.85 -9.86
C SER A 212 25.11 16.14 -8.54
N SER A 213 26.32 16.30 -8.02
CA SER A 213 26.73 15.73 -6.73
C SER A 213 25.93 16.33 -5.57
N SER A 214 25.70 17.65 -5.57
CA SER A 214 24.92 18.33 -4.54
C SER A 214 23.48 17.82 -4.49
N VAL A 215 22.86 17.63 -5.66
CA VAL A 215 21.51 17.04 -5.77
C VAL A 215 21.49 15.60 -5.26
N ALA A 216 22.49 14.79 -5.60
CA ALA A 216 22.60 13.41 -5.12
C ALA A 216 22.78 13.33 -3.59
N SER A 217 23.64 14.19 -3.02
CA SER A 217 23.82 14.31 -1.58
C SER A 217 22.54 14.74 -0.88
N LEU A 218 21.85 15.77 -1.39
CA LEU A 218 20.58 16.22 -0.84
C LEU A 218 19.51 15.11 -0.88
N SER A 219 19.42 14.37 -1.98
CA SER A 219 18.51 13.21 -2.12
C SER A 219 18.81 12.13 -1.08
N THR A 220 20.10 11.83 -0.88
CA THR A 220 20.54 10.83 0.10
C THR A 220 20.22 11.28 1.52
N SER A 221 20.59 12.51 1.90
CA SER A 221 20.33 13.09 3.23
C SER A 221 18.82 13.19 3.54
N THR A 222 18.01 13.54 2.54
CA THR A 222 16.55 13.58 2.70
C THR A 222 16.00 12.17 2.93
N SER A 223 16.45 11.19 2.14
CA SER A 223 16.01 9.79 2.26
C SER A 223 16.40 9.17 3.60
N THR A 224 17.64 9.41 4.07
CA THR A 224 18.09 8.91 5.38
C THR A 224 17.34 9.56 6.52
N SER A 225 17.10 10.87 6.46
CA SER A 225 16.32 11.59 7.48
C SER A 225 14.87 11.10 7.55
N LEU A 226 14.23 10.91 6.39
CA LEU A 226 12.87 10.36 6.32
C LEU A 226 12.80 8.92 6.85
N ASN A 227 13.79 8.08 6.54
CA ASN A 227 13.84 6.72 7.06
C ASN A 227 14.06 6.69 8.58
N ALA A 228 14.96 7.53 9.10
CA ALA A 228 15.18 7.68 10.54
C ALA A 228 13.91 8.15 11.28
N LEU A 229 13.18 9.12 10.70
CA LEU A 229 11.90 9.57 11.22
C LEU A 229 10.85 8.45 11.18
N SER A 230 10.70 7.77 10.05
CA SER A 230 9.77 6.63 9.89
C SER A 230 10.05 5.53 10.91
N SER A 231 11.32 5.20 11.12
CA SER A 231 11.75 4.21 12.11
C SER A 231 11.40 4.65 13.54
N SER A 232 11.69 5.91 13.88
CA SER A 232 11.42 6.48 15.21
C SER A 232 9.92 6.58 15.51
N THR A 233 9.10 6.91 14.51
CA THR A 233 7.63 6.91 14.63
C THR A 233 7.11 5.49 14.82
N SER A 234 7.64 4.51 14.07
CA SER A 234 7.22 3.11 14.17
C SER A 234 7.56 2.49 15.53
N THR A 235 8.75 2.77 16.07
CA THR A 235 9.15 2.32 17.40
C THR A 235 8.30 2.98 18.47
N SER A 236 8.08 4.30 18.40
CA SER A 236 7.22 5.03 19.34
C SER A 236 5.78 4.48 19.34
N LEU A 237 5.21 4.21 18.16
CA LEU A 237 3.87 3.62 18.04
C LEU A 237 3.82 2.19 18.61
N SER A 238 4.86 1.39 18.39
CA SER A 238 4.98 0.03 18.95
C SER A 238 5.07 0.05 20.47
N SER A 239 5.86 0.96 21.04
CA SER A 239 5.94 1.18 22.48
C SER A 239 4.60 1.64 23.06
N LEU A 240 3.92 2.57 22.39
CA LEU A 240 2.60 3.04 22.81
C LEU A 240 1.56 1.91 22.75
N SER A 241 1.56 1.09 21.69
CA SER A 241 0.70 -0.10 21.55
C SER A 241 0.92 -1.10 22.68
N THR A 242 2.18 -1.35 23.03
CA THR A 242 2.55 -2.22 24.15
C THR A 242 2.11 -1.63 25.49
N GLY A 243 2.31 -0.32 25.69
CA GLY A 243 1.85 0.41 26.87
C GLY A 243 0.33 0.33 27.05
N VAL A 244 -0.44 0.61 25.99
CA VAL A 244 -1.90 0.51 26.00
C VAL A 244 -2.37 -0.93 26.27
N SER A 245 -1.72 -1.94 25.67
CA SER A 245 -2.05 -3.35 25.90
C SER A 245 -1.80 -3.76 27.36
N THR A 246 -0.72 -3.24 27.95
CA THR A 246 -0.40 -3.44 29.37
C THR A 246 -1.46 -2.80 30.24
N THR A 247 -1.82 -1.52 29.99
CA THR A 247 -2.91 -0.83 30.69
C THR A 247 -4.22 -1.61 30.57
N ASN A 248 -4.59 -2.09 29.38
CA ASN A 248 -5.81 -2.87 29.17
C ASN A 248 -5.82 -4.18 29.99
N SER A 249 -4.66 -4.85 30.07
CA SER A 249 -4.49 -6.08 30.86
C SER A 249 -4.58 -5.82 32.37
N SER A 250 -3.98 -4.71 32.84
CA SER A 250 -4.09 -4.27 34.23
C SER A 250 -5.54 -3.92 34.60
N VAL A 251 -6.25 -3.19 33.73
CA VAL A 251 -7.68 -2.86 33.91
C VAL A 251 -8.53 -4.13 33.94
N SER A 252 -8.29 -5.08 33.05
CA SER A 252 -9.02 -6.37 33.00
C SER A 252 -8.78 -7.20 34.26
N SER A 253 -7.53 -7.28 34.72
CA SER A 253 -7.14 -7.96 35.97
C SER A 253 -7.79 -7.30 37.18
N LEU A 254 -7.79 -5.97 37.23
CA LEU A 254 -8.44 -5.21 38.30
C LEU A 254 -9.96 -5.43 38.29
N SER A 255 -10.60 -5.36 37.12
CA SER A 255 -12.04 -5.65 36.96
C SER A 255 -12.39 -7.05 37.45
N THR A 256 -11.58 -8.06 37.12
CA THR A 256 -11.77 -9.45 37.58
C THR A 256 -11.58 -9.54 39.10
N SER A 257 -10.56 -8.88 39.65
CA SER A 257 -10.29 -8.85 41.09
C SER A 257 -11.42 -8.16 41.86
N THR A 258 -11.95 -7.05 41.34
CA THR A 258 -13.10 -6.36 41.91
C THR A 258 -14.35 -7.23 41.83
N SER A 259 -14.62 -7.89 40.70
CA SER A 259 -15.78 -8.78 40.53
C SER A 259 -15.72 -10.01 41.46
N THR A 260 -14.54 -10.62 41.63
CA THR A 260 -14.35 -11.76 42.54
C THR A 260 -14.44 -11.34 44.00
N THR A 261 -13.86 -10.19 44.36
CA THR A 261 -13.99 -9.61 45.71
C THR A 261 -15.44 -9.29 46.05
N THR A 262 -16.15 -8.59 45.16
CA THR A 262 -17.58 -8.27 45.35
C THR A 262 -18.44 -9.52 45.40
N GLY A 263 -18.17 -10.51 44.54
CA GLY A 263 -18.81 -11.84 44.59
C GLY A 263 -18.58 -12.53 45.94
N SER A 264 -17.34 -12.58 46.43
CA SER A 264 -17.00 -13.20 47.72
C SER A 264 -17.61 -12.46 48.91
N LEU A 265 -17.66 -11.13 48.87
CA LEU A 265 -18.36 -10.33 49.87
C LEU A 265 -19.88 -10.60 49.82
N SER A 266 -20.47 -10.73 48.64
CA SER A 266 -21.91 -11.03 48.49
C SER A 266 -22.28 -12.41 49.03
N THR A 267 -21.46 -13.44 48.78
CA THR A 267 -21.66 -14.79 49.32
C THR A 267 -21.41 -14.82 50.83
N GLY A 268 -20.34 -14.16 51.29
CA GLY A 268 -20.05 -13.99 52.72
C GLY A 268 -21.22 -13.33 53.47
N LEU A 269 -21.74 -12.22 52.95
CA LEU A 269 -22.89 -11.52 53.52
C LEU A 269 -24.16 -12.39 53.50
N SER A 270 -24.39 -13.15 52.42
CA SER A 270 -25.51 -14.08 52.32
C SER A 270 -25.43 -15.20 53.37
N ASN A 271 -24.23 -15.74 53.61
CA ASN A 271 -23.98 -16.73 54.65
C ASN A 271 -24.20 -16.15 56.06
N THR A 272 -23.71 -14.92 56.32
CA THR A 272 -23.98 -14.21 57.57
C THR A 272 -25.48 -13.99 57.76
N SER A 273 -26.19 -13.52 56.74
CA SER A 273 -27.65 -13.32 56.78
C SER A 273 -28.39 -14.63 57.08
N SER A 274 -27.99 -15.74 56.44
CA SER A 274 -28.59 -17.07 56.66
C SER A 274 -28.31 -17.60 58.07
N SER A 275 -27.09 -17.37 58.58
CA SER A 275 -26.70 -17.75 59.94
C SER A 275 -27.50 -16.96 60.99
N VAL A 276 -27.67 -15.64 60.78
CA VAL A 276 -28.51 -14.78 61.64
C VAL A 276 -29.97 -15.23 61.59
N THR A 277 -30.51 -15.56 60.42
CA THR A 277 -31.89 -16.06 60.26
C THR A 277 -32.08 -17.40 60.96
N SER A 278 -31.11 -18.31 60.81
CA SER A 278 -31.12 -19.63 61.45
C SER A 278 -31.04 -19.50 62.97
N LEU A 279 -30.15 -18.64 63.47
CA LEU A 279 -30.03 -18.35 64.90
C LEU A 279 -31.32 -17.72 65.44
N SER A 280 -31.88 -16.74 64.74
CA SER A 280 -33.16 -16.11 65.09
C SER A 280 -34.29 -17.14 65.20
N THR A 281 -34.38 -18.07 64.23
CA THR A 281 -35.37 -19.16 64.23
C THR A 281 -35.13 -20.14 65.39
N ALA A 282 -33.89 -20.53 65.63
CA ALA A 282 -33.52 -21.42 66.73
C ALA A 282 -33.82 -20.80 68.10
N THR A 283 -33.49 -19.51 68.29
CA THR A 283 -33.82 -18.76 69.50
C THR A 283 -35.33 -18.64 69.67
N SER A 284 -36.09 -18.28 68.62
CA SER A 284 -37.56 -18.20 68.68
C SER A 284 -38.19 -19.54 69.03
N THR A 285 -37.71 -20.64 68.44
CA THR A 285 -38.21 -22.00 68.73
C THR A 285 -37.87 -22.41 70.16
N SER A 286 -36.65 -22.13 70.62
CA SER A 286 -36.23 -22.43 72.00
C SER A 286 -37.07 -21.67 73.03
N ILE A 287 -37.33 -20.38 72.79
CA ILE A 287 -38.23 -19.56 73.62
C ILE A 287 -39.65 -20.14 73.58
N GLY A 288 -40.13 -20.54 72.40
CA GLY A 288 -41.42 -21.21 72.22
C GLY A 288 -41.53 -22.49 73.05
N SER A 289 -40.55 -23.40 72.94
CA SER A 289 -40.49 -24.64 73.72
C SER A 289 -40.38 -24.39 75.23
N LEU A 290 -39.64 -23.36 75.63
CA LEU A 290 -39.56 -22.96 77.04
C LEU A 290 -40.92 -22.43 77.53
N SER A 291 -41.63 -21.66 76.71
CA SER A 291 -42.98 -21.15 77.03
C SER A 291 -44.02 -22.26 77.18
N THR A 292 -43.99 -23.29 76.32
CA THR A 292 -44.89 -24.46 76.42
C THR A 292 -44.54 -25.34 77.61
N SER A 293 -43.25 -25.54 77.89
CA SER A 293 -42.77 -26.29 79.06
C SER A 293 -43.16 -25.59 80.36
N LEU A 294 -43.05 -24.26 80.41
CA LEU A 294 -43.47 -23.45 81.55
C LEU A 294 -45.00 -23.50 81.73
N SER A 295 -45.76 -23.42 80.63
CA SER A 295 -47.22 -23.57 80.65
C SER A 295 -47.65 -24.95 81.17
N SER A 296 -46.95 -26.01 80.76
CA SER A 296 -47.20 -27.38 81.24
C SER A 296 -46.87 -27.54 82.73
N THR A 297 -45.77 -26.93 83.19
CA THR A 297 -45.44 -26.84 84.62
C THR A 297 -46.54 -26.12 85.39
N ASN A 298 -47.01 -24.98 84.88
CA ASN A 298 -48.09 -24.20 85.49
C ASN A 298 -49.41 -25.00 85.58
N ASN A 299 -49.77 -25.76 84.54
CA ASN A 299 -50.94 -26.65 84.56
C ASN A 299 -50.80 -27.79 85.55
N SER A 300 -49.60 -28.36 85.69
CA SER A 300 -49.31 -29.41 86.67
C SER A 300 -49.43 -28.87 88.09
N VAL A 301 -48.91 -27.67 88.36
CA VAL A 301 -49.07 -26.97 89.66
C VAL A 301 -50.55 -26.71 89.96
N THR A 302 -51.32 -26.26 88.96
CA THR A 302 -52.77 -26.03 89.10
C THR A 302 -53.53 -27.33 89.41
N SER A 303 -53.19 -28.42 88.71
CA SER A 303 -53.75 -29.75 88.95
C SER A 303 -53.41 -30.28 90.35
N LEU A 304 -52.14 -30.15 90.77
CA LEU A 304 -51.71 -30.50 92.12
C LEU A 304 -52.44 -29.69 93.19
N SER A 305 -52.63 -28.38 92.96
CA SER A 305 -53.39 -27.51 93.84
C SER A 305 -54.86 -27.97 93.97
N SER A 306 -55.47 -28.35 92.85
CA SER A 306 -56.84 -28.89 92.81
C SER A 306 -56.95 -30.21 93.56
N SER A 307 -56.03 -31.15 93.29
CA SER A 307 -55.94 -32.44 93.98
C SER A 307 -55.73 -32.26 95.48
N LEU A 308 -54.86 -31.34 95.90
CA LEU A 308 -54.67 -31.02 97.31
C LEU A 308 -55.96 -30.46 97.94
N GLY A 309 -56.73 -29.66 97.20
CA GLY A 309 -58.07 -29.23 97.58
C GLY A 309 -59.04 -30.39 97.77
N THR A 310 -59.03 -31.38 96.87
CA THR A 310 -59.87 -32.59 97.02
C THR A 310 -59.45 -33.46 98.21
N VAL A 311 -58.15 -33.64 98.45
CA VAL A 311 -57.63 -34.35 99.63
C VAL A 311 -58.04 -33.62 100.91
N SER A 312 -57.93 -32.29 100.91
CA SER A 312 -58.39 -31.46 102.03
C SER A 312 -59.88 -31.67 102.31
N ALA A 313 -60.74 -31.70 101.27
CA ALA A 313 -62.17 -31.98 101.40
C ALA A 313 -62.46 -33.42 101.86
N GLN A 314 -61.71 -34.41 101.36
CA GLN A 314 -61.84 -35.81 101.79
C GLN A 314 -61.48 -35.97 103.27
N VAL A 315 -60.37 -35.38 103.72
CA VAL A 315 -59.95 -35.36 105.14
C VAL A 315 -61.02 -34.70 106.01
N ALA A 316 -61.64 -33.61 105.55
CA ALA A 316 -62.76 -32.98 106.25
C ALA A 316 -63.99 -33.92 106.35
N SER A 317 -64.31 -34.67 105.30
CA SER A 317 -65.42 -35.65 105.34
C SER A 317 -65.11 -36.85 106.25
N LEU A 318 -63.85 -37.32 106.26
CA LEU A 318 -63.39 -38.42 107.11
C LEU A 318 -63.40 -38.00 108.59
N SER A 319 -62.95 -36.78 108.87
CA SER A 319 -63.06 -36.14 110.19
C SER A 319 -64.52 -36.10 110.67
N THR A 320 -65.45 -35.72 109.80
CA THR A 320 -66.89 -35.68 110.12
C THR A 320 -67.46 -37.10 110.34
N THR A 321 -67.00 -38.08 109.56
CA THR A 321 -67.44 -39.49 109.65
C THR A 321 -66.91 -40.17 110.92
N ALA A 322 -65.68 -39.88 111.33
CA ALA A 322 -65.09 -40.39 112.57
C ALA A 322 -65.70 -39.75 113.83
N ALA A 323 -66.13 -38.49 113.76
CA ALA A 323 -66.78 -37.79 114.87
C ALA A 323 -68.19 -38.31 115.19
N ASN A 324 -68.88 -39.00 114.26
CA ASN A 324 -70.30 -39.38 114.39
C ASN A 324 -70.56 -40.84 114.81
N ASN A 325 -69.54 -41.68 114.99
CA ASN A 325 -69.75 -43.09 115.36
C ASN A 325 -69.32 -43.39 116.81
N THR A 326 -70.31 -43.42 117.71
CA THR A 326 -70.25 -44.06 119.04
C THR A 326 -70.80 -45.49 118.97
N THR A 327 -70.11 -46.44 119.60
CA THR A 327 -70.32 -47.91 119.57
C THR A 327 -71.72 -48.39 119.96
N ARG A 328 -72.27 -49.36 119.21
CA ARG A 328 -73.37 -50.26 119.66
C ARG A 328 -73.07 -51.71 119.33
N SER A 329 -73.33 -52.55 120.32
CA SER A 329 -73.05 -53.98 120.39
C SER A 329 -74.31 -54.82 120.09
N LEU A 330 -74.06 -56.05 119.62
CA LEU A 330 -74.83 -57.32 119.67
C LEU A 330 -75.77 -57.79 118.52
N SER A 331 -75.37 -58.98 118.02
CA SER A 331 -76.14 -60.25 117.85
C SER A 331 -76.72 -60.68 116.47
N ALA A 332 -76.27 -61.89 116.07
CA ALA A 332 -76.91 -62.94 115.23
C ALA A 332 -77.24 -62.73 113.72
N GLY A 333 -76.40 -63.32 112.84
CA GLY A 333 -76.72 -64.09 111.60
C GLY A 333 -77.55 -63.50 110.43
N GLY A 334 -76.95 -63.46 109.22
CA GLY A 334 -77.65 -63.51 107.92
C GLY A 334 -77.07 -62.63 106.78
N TYR A 335 -76.88 -63.20 105.57
CA TYR A 335 -76.42 -62.55 104.33
C TYR A 335 -77.59 -62.00 103.48
N ALA A 336 -77.39 -60.90 102.73
CA ALA A 336 -78.28 -60.46 101.65
C ALA A 336 -77.48 -59.93 100.45
N ALA A 337 -77.71 -60.54 99.28
CA ALA A 337 -77.34 -60.01 97.97
C ALA A 337 -78.51 -59.18 97.44
N ASP A 338 -78.34 -57.88 97.37
CA ASP A 338 -79.32 -56.95 96.81
C ASP A 338 -79.21 -56.94 95.27
N MET A 339 -80.28 -57.40 94.63
CA MET A 339 -80.69 -56.88 93.33
C MET A 339 -82.15 -56.45 93.38
N SER A 340 -82.31 -55.14 93.49
CA SER A 340 -83.38 -54.30 92.93
C SER A 340 -84.54 -53.99 93.88
N ALA A 341 -84.87 -52.70 93.89
CA ALA A 341 -86.00 -52.06 94.52
C ALA A 341 -87.34 -52.83 94.39
N PRO A 342 -88.31 -52.60 95.29
CA PRO A 342 -89.44 -53.50 95.51
C PRO A 342 -90.43 -53.54 94.32
N GLY A 343 -90.61 -54.73 93.72
CA GLY A 343 -91.81 -55.10 92.96
C GLY A 343 -91.66 -55.45 91.48
N ALA A 344 -91.67 -56.77 91.18
CA ALA A 344 -92.11 -57.46 89.94
C ALA A 344 -91.08 -58.19 89.02
N GLN A 345 -91.32 -59.51 88.90
CA GLN A 345 -90.81 -60.59 88.01
C GLN A 345 -89.34 -61.04 88.13
N ALA A 346 -89.12 -62.07 88.95
CA ALA A 346 -87.83 -62.72 89.19
C ALA A 346 -87.42 -63.72 88.09
N PRO A 347 -86.11 -64.01 87.89
CA PRO A 347 -85.64 -65.06 87.00
C PRO A 347 -86.23 -66.44 87.35
N SER A 348 -86.53 -67.27 86.34
CA SER A 348 -87.13 -68.60 86.52
C SER A 348 -86.27 -69.68 85.87
N VAL A 349 -85.97 -70.73 86.63
CA VAL A 349 -85.39 -71.98 86.12
C VAL A 349 -86.31 -73.14 86.46
N SER A 350 -86.43 -74.11 85.56
CA SER A 350 -87.32 -75.25 85.73
C SER A 350 -86.72 -76.24 86.74
N ALA A 351 -87.53 -76.76 87.69
CA ALA A 351 -87.04 -77.57 88.81
C ALA A 351 -86.36 -78.87 88.34
N GLY A 352 -85.10 -79.08 88.74
CA GLY A 352 -84.29 -80.24 88.37
C GLY A 352 -83.30 -80.04 87.19
N SER A 353 -83.18 -78.82 86.63
CA SER A 353 -82.52 -78.60 85.33
C SER A 353 -81.04 -78.17 85.36
N ASN A 354 -80.44 -77.84 86.51
CA ASN A 354 -79.04 -77.36 86.59
C ASN A 354 -78.71 -76.19 85.63
N SER A 355 -79.63 -75.23 85.50
CA SER A 355 -79.49 -74.07 84.60
C SER A 355 -79.39 -72.76 85.39
N VAL A 356 -78.85 -71.72 84.76
CA VAL A 356 -78.72 -70.36 85.31
C VAL A 356 -79.50 -69.39 84.43
N ALA A 357 -80.49 -68.70 85.00
CA ALA A 357 -81.16 -67.57 84.38
C ALA A 357 -80.59 -66.26 84.96
N LEU A 358 -79.91 -65.48 84.14
CA LEU A 358 -79.21 -64.25 84.56
C LEU A 358 -79.96 -63.01 84.04
N GLY A 359 -80.40 -62.14 84.97
CA GLY A 359 -81.14 -60.90 84.68
C GLY A 359 -82.67 -61.02 84.73
N GLN A 360 -83.36 -59.89 84.91
CA GLN A 360 -84.83 -59.83 85.02
C GLN A 360 -85.52 -60.45 83.80
N GLY A 361 -86.55 -61.28 84.02
CA GLY A 361 -87.32 -61.91 82.95
C GLY A 361 -86.59 -63.01 82.17
N SER A 362 -85.41 -63.42 82.64
CA SER A 362 -84.68 -64.53 82.03
C SER A 362 -85.29 -65.88 82.44
N THR A 363 -85.33 -66.82 81.48
CA THR A 363 -85.77 -68.21 81.70
C THR A 363 -84.89 -69.18 80.94
N ASP A 364 -84.71 -70.38 81.47
CA ASP A 364 -84.00 -71.48 80.80
C ASP A 364 -84.82 -72.13 79.66
N GLY A 365 -86.09 -71.73 79.50
CA GLY A 365 -87.00 -72.28 78.50
C GLY A 365 -87.27 -73.78 78.67
N GLY A 366 -87.09 -74.30 79.90
CA GLY A 366 -87.24 -75.73 80.21
C GLY A 366 -86.04 -76.60 79.83
N ARG A 367 -84.89 -76.02 79.46
CA ARG A 367 -83.67 -76.75 79.09
C ARG A 367 -82.73 -76.91 80.28
N SER A 368 -82.09 -78.08 80.38
CA SER A 368 -81.05 -78.34 81.39
C SER A 368 -79.64 -77.94 80.94
N ASN A 369 -78.79 -77.53 81.88
CA ASN A 369 -77.37 -77.15 81.69
C ASN A 369 -77.13 -75.94 80.76
N VAL A 370 -77.93 -74.88 80.88
CA VAL A 370 -77.73 -73.66 80.09
C VAL A 370 -77.56 -72.42 80.97
N VAL A 371 -76.80 -71.44 80.47
CA VAL A 371 -76.81 -70.07 80.99
C VAL A 371 -77.63 -69.21 80.04
N SER A 372 -78.82 -68.80 80.48
CA SER A 372 -79.70 -67.92 79.72
C SER A 372 -79.59 -66.50 80.23
N VAL A 373 -79.18 -65.57 79.37
CA VAL A 373 -79.12 -64.12 79.67
C VAL A 373 -80.40 -63.39 79.21
N GLY A 374 -81.47 -64.12 78.89
CA GLY A 374 -82.73 -63.57 78.39
C GLY A 374 -83.85 -64.61 78.27
N SER A 375 -84.78 -64.39 77.35
CA SER A 375 -85.86 -65.31 77.00
C SER A 375 -86.08 -65.35 75.48
N SER A 376 -86.98 -66.22 75.00
CA SER A 376 -87.37 -66.26 73.59
C SER A 376 -87.99 -64.95 73.08
N THR A 377 -88.53 -64.12 73.98
CA THR A 377 -89.15 -62.84 73.65
C THR A 377 -88.28 -61.62 73.99
N GLN A 378 -87.15 -61.81 74.67
CA GLN A 378 -86.23 -60.73 75.07
C GLN A 378 -84.79 -61.25 75.18
N GLN A 379 -83.96 -61.02 74.15
CA GLN A 379 -82.52 -61.35 74.18
C GLN A 379 -81.69 -60.17 74.69
N ARG A 380 -80.44 -60.48 75.09
CA ARG A 380 -79.44 -59.50 75.49
C ARG A 380 -78.16 -59.73 74.72
N GLN A 381 -77.49 -58.64 74.34
CA GLN A 381 -76.13 -58.71 73.83
C GLN A 381 -75.19 -59.15 74.96
N ILE A 382 -74.22 -59.99 74.62
CA ILE A 382 -73.08 -60.27 75.49
C ILE A 382 -71.98 -59.32 75.05
N THR A 383 -71.81 -58.23 75.79
CA THR A 383 -70.79 -57.22 75.51
C THR A 383 -69.53 -57.53 76.30
N ASN A 384 -68.38 -57.00 75.86
CA ASN A 384 -67.08 -57.18 76.50
C ASN A 384 -66.56 -58.63 76.46
N VAL A 385 -66.90 -59.37 75.40
CA VAL A 385 -66.32 -60.67 75.09
C VAL A 385 -64.90 -60.48 74.55
N ALA A 386 -63.90 -60.93 75.30
CA ALA A 386 -62.51 -60.95 74.84
C ALA A 386 -62.35 -61.85 73.59
N ALA A 387 -61.27 -61.67 72.84
CA ALA A 387 -61.01 -62.51 71.67
C ALA A 387 -60.89 -63.97 72.10
N GLY A 388 -61.62 -64.87 71.47
CA GLY A 388 -61.55 -66.29 71.78
C GLY A 388 -60.16 -66.84 71.46
N THR A 389 -59.59 -67.59 72.41
CA THR A 389 -58.26 -68.21 72.32
C THR A 389 -58.32 -69.74 72.31
N GLU A 390 -59.43 -70.33 72.78
CA GLU A 390 -59.70 -71.77 72.82
C GLU A 390 -60.89 -72.17 71.93
N GLY A 391 -61.01 -73.46 71.61
CA GLY A 391 -62.02 -73.99 70.67
C GLY A 391 -63.49 -73.85 71.10
N THR A 392 -63.75 -73.49 72.36
CA THR A 392 -65.09 -73.28 72.93
C THR A 392 -65.35 -71.82 73.37
N ASP A 393 -64.45 -70.90 73.05
CA ASP A 393 -64.62 -69.48 73.34
C ASP A 393 -65.57 -68.81 72.32
N ALA A 394 -66.25 -67.76 72.75
CA ALA A 394 -67.05 -66.95 71.83
C ALA A 394 -66.14 -66.03 70.99
N VAL A 395 -66.32 -66.04 69.65
CA VAL A 395 -65.59 -65.17 68.71
C VAL A 395 -66.15 -63.75 68.78
N ASN A 396 -65.26 -62.75 68.81
CA ASN A 396 -65.69 -61.35 68.80
C ASN A 396 -65.58 -60.70 67.41
N LEU A 397 -66.28 -59.58 67.21
CA LEU A 397 -66.37 -58.89 65.93
C LEU A 397 -65.02 -58.36 65.40
N ASN A 398 -64.06 -58.10 66.28
CA ASN A 398 -62.72 -57.63 65.91
C ASN A 398 -61.88 -58.73 65.25
N GLN A 399 -62.05 -60.00 65.65
CA GLN A 399 -61.38 -61.14 65.01
C GLN A 399 -61.86 -61.33 63.54
N LEU A 400 -63.09 -60.94 63.22
CA LEU A 400 -63.65 -61.01 61.86
C LEU A 400 -63.16 -59.85 60.95
N ASN A 401 -62.98 -58.64 61.52
CA ASN A 401 -62.54 -57.46 60.76
C ASN A 401 -61.05 -57.47 60.39
N ALA A 402 -60.19 -58.10 61.20
CA ALA A 402 -58.76 -58.22 60.90
C ALA A 402 -58.48 -59.00 59.60
N LEU A 403 -59.30 -60.02 59.30
CA LEU A 403 -59.22 -60.83 58.07
C LEU A 403 -59.55 -60.02 56.80
N SER A 404 -60.44 -59.02 56.90
CA SER A 404 -60.86 -58.20 55.75
C SER A 404 -59.82 -57.14 55.32
N THR A 405 -58.92 -56.74 56.22
CA THR A 405 -58.02 -55.58 55.98
C THR A 405 -56.74 -55.96 55.22
N SER A 406 -56.18 -57.16 55.46
CA SER A 406 -54.95 -57.61 54.79
C SER A 406 -55.09 -57.78 53.27
N MET A 407 -56.30 -58.00 52.75
CA MET A 407 -56.54 -58.30 51.33
C MET A 407 -56.57 -57.03 50.44
N SER A 408 -56.74 -55.83 51.01
CA SER A 408 -56.83 -54.57 50.24
C SER A 408 -55.49 -53.90 49.96
N GLN A 409 -54.43 -54.23 50.71
CA GLN A 409 -53.12 -53.56 50.64
C GLN A 409 -52.22 -54.06 49.49
N SER A 410 -52.47 -55.25 48.92
CA SER A 410 -51.65 -55.79 47.82
C SER A 410 -51.95 -55.20 46.43
N PHE A 411 -53.14 -54.63 46.20
CA PHE A 411 -53.56 -54.18 44.86
C PHE A 411 -53.10 -52.76 44.47
N SER A 412 -52.73 -51.89 45.42
CA SER A 412 -52.34 -50.50 45.13
C SER A 412 -50.90 -50.34 44.62
N GLY A 413 -50.00 -51.28 44.96
CA GLY A 413 -48.57 -51.21 44.61
C GLY A 413 -48.26 -51.44 43.11
N GLN A 414 -49.06 -52.23 42.39
CA GLN A 414 -48.80 -52.58 40.98
C GLN A 414 -49.20 -51.46 39.99
N GLN A 415 -50.06 -50.52 40.36
CA GLN A 415 -50.59 -49.49 39.46
C GLN A 415 -49.60 -48.34 39.18
N SER A 416 -48.66 -48.06 40.10
CA SER A 416 -47.75 -46.90 39.99
C SER A 416 -46.59 -47.11 39.00
N GLN A 417 -46.23 -48.36 38.69
CA GLN A 417 -45.07 -48.69 37.86
C GLN A 417 -45.37 -48.62 36.35
N LEU A 418 -46.64 -48.76 35.95
CA LEU A 418 -47.08 -48.75 34.55
C LEU A 418 -47.18 -47.34 33.94
N ASN A 419 -47.45 -46.31 34.75
CA ASN A 419 -47.61 -44.94 34.26
C ASN A 419 -46.29 -44.28 33.82
N LEU A 420 -45.15 -44.73 34.34
CA LEU A 420 -43.83 -44.16 34.04
C LEU A 420 -43.25 -44.63 32.68
N LEU A 421 -43.62 -45.84 32.24
CA LEU A 421 -43.21 -46.37 30.93
C LEU A 421 -43.98 -45.74 29.76
N GLY A 422 -45.22 -45.29 30.00
CA GLY A 422 -46.07 -44.69 28.96
C GLY A 422 -45.56 -43.34 28.44
N SER A 423 -44.92 -42.52 29.28
CA SER A 423 -44.47 -41.17 28.91
C SER A 423 -43.17 -41.15 28.08
N GLN A 424 -42.28 -42.13 28.23
CA GLN A 424 -41.02 -42.20 27.46
C GLN A 424 -41.23 -42.70 26.01
N LEU A 425 -42.27 -43.50 25.77
CA LEU A 425 -42.51 -44.09 24.44
C LEU A 425 -43.15 -43.08 23.45
N ALA A 426 -43.88 -42.07 23.95
CA ALA A 426 -44.56 -41.07 23.11
C ALA A 426 -43.60 -40.04 22.49
N GLN A 427 -42.54 -39.63 23.19
CA GLN A 427 -41.57 -38.63 22.68
C GLN A 427 -40.67 -39.18 21.55
N THR A 428 -40.35 -40.48 21.60
CA THR A 428 -39.53 -41.15 20.59
C THR A 428 -40.28 -41.30 19.25
N GLN A 429 -41.61 -41.40 19.29
CA GLN A 429 -42.42 -41.61 18.09
C GLN A 429 -42.59 -40.33 17.23
N GLN A 430 -42.54 -39.14 17.83
CA GLN A 430 -42.62 -37.85 17.11
C GLN A 430 -41.33 -37.48 16.36
N ALA A 431 -40.15 -37.79 16.92
CA ALA A 431 -38.87 -37.49 16.27
C ALA A 431 -38.61 -38.30 14.99
N VAL A 432 -39.12 -39.55 14.95
CA VAL A 432 -38.96 -40.46 13.79
C VAL A 432 -39.84 -40.05 12.60
N GLN A 433 -41.01 -39.45 12.85
CA GLN A 433 -41.90 -38.98 11.79
C GLN A 433 -41.39 -37.71 11.10
N GLN A 434 -40.80 -36.79 11.86
CA GLN A 434 -40.25 -35.53 11.32
C GLN A 434 -39.02 -35.77 10.43
N THR A 435 -38.18 -36.74 10.81
CA THR A 435 -36.99 -37.14 10.03
C THR A 435 -37.38 -37.77 8.68
N ASN A 436 -38.41 -38.62 8.65
CA ASN A 436 -38.89 -39.25 7.41
C ASN A 436 -39.54 -38.26 6.44
N GLN A 437 -40.03 -37.11 6.90
CA GLN A 437 -40.57 -36.08 6.03
C GLN A 437 -39.46 -35.27 5.35
N MET A 438 -38.43 -34.86 6.10
CA MET A 438 -37.29 -34.10 5.54
C MET A 438 -36.50 -34.88 4.49
N ALA A 439 -36.33 -36.20 4.69
CA ALA A 439 -35.64 -37.06 3.74
C ALA A 439 -36.39 -37.18 2.39
N ARG A 440 -37.73 -37.32 2.42
CA ARG A 440 -38.55 -37.42 1.20
C ARG A 440 -38.53 -36.12 0.38
N GLN A 441 -38.53 -34.97 1.05
CA GLN A 441 -38.40 -33.66 0.40
C GLN A 441 -37.05 -33.51 -0.33
N GLY A 442 -35.95 -33.96 0.28
CA GLY A 442 -34.62 -33.94 -0.36
C GLY A 442 -34.57 -34.75 -1.66
N ILE A 443 -35.17 -35.95 -1.67
CA ILE A 443 -35.20 -36.83 -2.85
C ILE A 443 -36.05 -36.21 -3.97
N ALA A 444 -37.20 -35.60 -3.64
CA ALA A 444 -38.04 -34.94 -4.63
C ALA A 444 -37.32 -33.77 -5.33
N ALA A 445 -36.59 -32.94 -4.56
CA ALA A 445 -35.79 -31.83 -5.11
C ALA A 445 -34.61 -32.31 -5.97
N ALA A 446 -33.92 -33.37 -5.55
CA ALA A 446 -32.82 -33.96 -6.31
C ALA A 446 -33.31 -34.64 -7.61
N THR A 447 -34.47 -35.28 -7.59
CA THR A 447 -35.05 -35.91 -8.79
C THR A 447 -35.52 -34.86 -9.81
N ALA A 448 -35.97 -33.69 -9.35
CA ALA A 448 -36.31 -32.59 -10.26
C ALA A 448 -35.09 -32.04 -11.01
N LEU A 449 -33.90 -32.09 -10.40
CA LEU A 449 -32.64 -31.64 -11.02
C LEU A 449 -32.17 -32.54 -12.17
N THR A 450 -32.48 -33.84 -12.14
CA THR A 450 -32.05 -34.78 -13.19
C THR A 450 -32.86 -34.67 -14.47
N MET A 451 -34.03 -34.04 -14.42
CA MET A 451 -34.95 -33.88 -15.55
C MET A 451 -34.75 -32.56 -16.32
N LEU A 452 -33.67 -31.83 -16.05
CA LEU A 452 -33.32 -30.60 -16.75
C LEU A 452 -32.63 -30.93 -18.09
N PRO A 453 -33.25 -30.62 -19.26
CA PRO A 453 -32.65 -30.84 -20.57
C PRO A 453 -31.35 -30.04 -20.73
N GLN A 454 -30.43 -30.62 -21.49
CA GLN A 454 -29.14 -29.99 -21.80
C GLN A 454 -29.22 -29.13 -23.05
N VAL A 455 -28.32 -28.16 -23.16
CA VAL A 455 -28.17 -27.33 -24.36
C VAL A 455 -27.86 -28.21 -25.59
N GLU A 456 -28.56 -27.95 -26.69
CA GLU A 456 -28.44 -28.70 -27.95
C GLU A 456 -27.23 -28.22 -28.79
N PRO A 457 -26.65 -29.09 -29.63
CA PRO A 457 -25.54 -28.71 -30.52
C PRO A 457 -25.91 -27.52 -31.42
N GLY A 458 -25.13 -26.44 -31.35
CA GLY A 458 -25.35 -25.21 -32.13
C GLY A 458 -26.09 -24.08 -31.39
N LYS A 459 -26.50 -24.27 -30.14
CA LYS A 459 -27.03 -23.22 -29.25
C LYS A 459 -26.06 -22.96 -28.09
N THR A 460 -25.92 -21.71 -27.63
CA THR A 460 -24.91 -21.35 -26.61
C THR A 460 -25.40 -21.54 -25.17
N VAL A 461 -26.68 -21.32 -24.89
CA VAL A 461 -27.28 -21.39 -23.54
C VAL A 461 -28.68 -22.01 -23.60
N ASN A 462 -29.04 -22.82 -22.61
CA ASN A 462 -30.38 -23.36 -22.37
C ASN A 462 -30.78 -23.15 -20.90
N MET A 463 -32.01 -22.68 -20.67
CA MET A 463 -32.63 -22.53 -19.36
C MET A 463 -33.84 -23.44 -19.28
N ALA A 464 -33.92 -24.26 -18.23
CA ALA A 464 -35.01 -25.22 -18.07
C ALA A 464 -35.53 -25.29 -16.63
N ILE A 465 -36.76 -25.78 -16.51
CA ILE A 465 -37.44 -26.03 -15.25
C ILE A 465 -37.84 -27.52 -15.24
N GLY A 466 -37.42 -28.24 -14.22
CA GLY A 466 -37.80 -29.62 -13.95
C GLY A 466 -38.74 -29.69 -12.76
N VAL A 467 -39.74 -30.56 -12.79
CA VAL A 467 -40.60 -30.83 -11.63
C VAL A 467 -40.64 -32.35 -11.39
N ALA A 468 -40.61 -32.75 -10.13
CA ALA A 468 -40.67 -34.15 -9.74
C ALA A 468 -41.54 -34.33 -8.49
N ARG A 469 -42.10 -35.52 -8.32
CA ARG A 469 -42.89 -35.87 -7.14
C ARG A 469 -42.41 -37.21 -6.59
N PHE A 470 -42.15 -37.27 -5.29
CA PHE A 470 -41.65 -38.48 -4.64
C PHE A 470 -42.37 -38.70 -3.31
N ALA A 471 -43.06 -39.84 -3.19
CA ALA A 471 -43.74 -40.31 -1.98
C ALA A 471 -44.63 -39.24 -1.27
N GLY A 472 -45.34 -38.44 -2.07
CA GLY A 472 -46.28 -37.39 -1.62
C GLY A 472 -45.73 -35.96 -1.68
N GLU A 473 -44.41 -35.80 -1.64
CA GLU A 473 -43.71 -34.51 -1.64
C GLU A 473 -43.39 -34.06 -3.08
N SER A 474 -43.47 -32.75 -3.34
CA SER A 474 -43.24 -32.14 -4.66
C SER A 474 -41.95 -31.32 -4.67
N GLY A 475 -41.07 -31.62 -5.62
CA GLY A 475 -39.82 -30.90 -5.87
C GLY A 475 -39.86 -30.16 -7.20
N MET A 476 -39.26 -28.98 -7.24
CA MET A 476 -39.08 -28.16 -8.43
C MET A 476 -37.61 -27.78 -8.55
N ALA A 477 -37.09 -27.80 -9.77
CA ALA A 477 -35.72 -27.43 -10.05
C ALA A 477 -35.64 -26.42 -11.19
N PHE A 478 -34.72 -25.48 -11.06
CA PHE A 478 -34.36 -24.52 -12.09
C PHE A 478 -32.90 -24.75 -12.46
N GLY A 479 -32.59 -24.79 -13.75
CA GLY A 479 -31.20 -24.91 -14.16
C GLY A 479 -30.89 -24.25 -15.48
N ALA A 480 -29.59 -24.02 -15.64
CA ALA A 480 -28.97 -23.43 -16.81
C ALA A 480 -27.90 -24.38 -17.32
N SER A 481 -27.80 -24.55 -18.63
CA SER A 481 -26.67 -25.25 -19.25
C SER A 481 -26.13 -24.45 -20.42
N ALA A 482 -24.81 -24.45 -20.61
CA ALA A 482 -24.16 -23.66 -21.65
C ALA A 482 -22.93 -24.39 -22.24
N HIS A 483 -22.71 -24.20 -23.54
CA HIS A 483 -21.46 -24.59 -24.19
C HIS A 483 -20.37 -23.59 -23.81
N VAL A 484 -19.37 -24.03 -23.06
CA VAL A 484 -18.22 -23.22 -22.64
C VAL A 484 -17.06 -23.36 -23.62
N THR A 485 -16.96 -24.51 -24.28
CA THR A 485 -16.07 -24.77 -25.42
C THR A 485 -16.79 -25.62 -26.47
N THR A 486 -16.25 -25.76 -27.68
CA THR A 486 -16.86 -26.59 -28.75
C THR A 486 -17.20 -28.01 -28.28
N ASN A 487 -16.43 -28.52 -27.32
CA ASN A 487 -16.55 -29.87 -26.76
C ASN A 487 -16.93 -29.90 -25.27
N GLY A 488 -17.22 -28.76 -24.65
CA GLY A 488 -17.43 -28.65 -23.20
C GLY A 488 -18.76 -27.99 -22.82
N ILE A 489 -19.54 -28.65 -21.95
CA ILE A 489 -20.84 -28.19 -21.44
C ILE A 489 -20.77 -28.00 -19.93
N LEU A 490 -21.16 -26.82 -19.45
CA LEU A 490 -21.37 -26.52 -18.03
C LEU A 490 -22.86 -26.55 -17.72
N LYS A 491 -23.25 -27.16 -16.61
CA LYS A 491 -24.63 -27.21 -16.08
C LYS A 491 -24.68 -26.73 -14.63
N LEU A 492 -25.68 -25.93 -14.32
CA LEU A 492 -26.01 -25.47 -12.97
C LEU A 492 -27.48 -25.76 -12.71
N GLY A 493 -27.81 -26.20 -11.50
CA GLY A 493 -29.19 -26.44 -11.11
C GLY A 493 -29.44 -26.22 -9.61
N ILE A 494 -30.63 -25.72 -9.29
CA ILE A 494 -31.14 -25.54 -7.92
C ILE A 494 -32.46 -26.29 -7.81
N GLY A 495 -32.55 -27.21 -6.85
CA GLY A 495 -33.76 -27.96 -6.51
C GLY A 495 -34.37 -27.48 -5.19
N VAL A 496 -35.69 -27.39 -5.11
CA VAL A 496 -36.44 -26.99 -3.91
C VAL A 496 -37.63 -27.91 -3.70
N SER A 497 -37.85 -28.35 -2.45
CA SER A 497 -39.02 -29.13 -2.03
C SER A 497 -39.32 -28.82 -0.57
N GLY A 498 -40.48 -28.23 -0.28
CA GLY A 498 -40.80 -27.75 1.07
C GLY A 498 -39.81 -26.68 1.56
N GLN A 499 -39.19 -26.90 2.73
CA GLN A 499 -38.17 -26.00 3.30
C GLN A 499 -36.73 -26.39 2.92
N ASN A 500 -36.54 -27.52 2.23
CA ASN A 500 -35.21 -28.02 1.86
C ASN A 500 -34.78 -27.51 0.47
N LYS A 501 -33.50 -27.11 0.36
CA LYS A 501 -32.87 -26.63 -0.88
C LYS A 501 -31.66 -27.50 -1.22
N THR A 502 -31.54 -27.88 -2.49
CA THR A 502 -30.42 -28.66 -3.02
C THR A 502 -29.79 -27.91 -4.19
N TYR A 503 -28.47 -28.00 -4.35
CA TYR A 503 -27.71 -27.29 -5.39
C TYR A 503 -26.79 -28.28 -6.08
N GLY A 504 -26.63 -28.15 -7.41
CA GLY A 504 -25.76 -29.00 -8.21
C GLY A 504 -25.06 -28.21 -9.31
N VAL A 505 -23.79 -28.54 -9.55
CA VAL A 505 -22.99 -28.01 -10.65
C VAL A 505 -22.27 -29.18 -11.33
N GLY A 506 -22.18 -29.16 -12.65
CA GLY A 506 -21.50 -30.22 -13.41
C GLY A 506 -20.87 -29.68 -14.69
N TYR A 507 -19.70 -30.20 -15.04
CA TYR A 507 -19.00 -29.90 -16.29
C TYR A 507 -18.73 -31.21 -17.02
N GLY A 508 -19.11 -31.29 -18.30
CA GLY A 508 -18.87 -32.44 -19.16
C GLY A 508 -18.04 -32.04 -20.37
N TYR A 509 -17.09 -32.88 -20.76
CA TYR A 509 -16.24 -32.69 -21.94
C TYR A 509 -16.28 -33.96 -22.79
N SER A 510 -16.58 -33.83 -24.07
CA SER A 510 -16.73 -34.95 -25.02
C SER A 510 -15.65 -34.87 -26.11
N TRP A 511 -14.90 -35.94 -26.34
CA TRP A 511 -13.82 -36.01 -27.34
C TRP A 511 -14.10 -37.01 -28.45
#